data_AF-A0A956KTX3-F1
#
_entry.id   AF-A0A956KTX3-F1
#
_cell.length_a   1.000
_cell.length_b   1.000
_cell.length_c   1.000
_cell.angle_alpha   90.00
_cell.angle_beta   90.00
_cell.angle_gamma   90.00
#
_symmetry.space_group_name_H-M   'P 1'
#
loop_
_entity.id
_entity.type
_entity.pdbx_description
1 polymer ?
#
loop_
_entity_poly.entity_id
_entity_poly.type
_entity_poly.pdbx_seq_one_letter_code
_entity_poly.pdbx_strand_id
1 'polypeptide(L)'
;MSTMIENGTKIGVDALKLADIICSTGNAKISKAIRAATGSIVSHSMLFSGGGKVIESVGGGVREVPLSEALDGAQLAIAFRPASLPESSAHVVVDFARQQATDGKKYDIRGIIAQAGYQLDRIFFSEEQAARANLWIQDENRYFCSELIAAAFQHAGFPLTNTRPAAVSPQTLVELGSTDTLAYVGHLLGL
;
A
#
# COMPACT_ATOMS: atom_id res chain seq x y z
N MET A 1 -22.86 11.81 16.83
CA MET A 1 -23.14 10.37 16.70
C MET A 1 -21.87 9.71 16.21
N SER A 2 -21.08 9.20 17.14
CA SER A 2 -19.79 8.56 16.86
C SER A 2 -20.06 7.11 16.47
N THR A 3 -19.99 6.79 15.18
CA THR A 3 -20.03 5.40 14.74
C THR A 3 -18.64 4.82 14.91
N MET A 4 -18.40 4.29 16.11
CA MET A 4 -17.29 3.39 16.38
C MET A 4 -17.43 2.18 15.44
N ILE A 5 -16.39 1.88 14.68
CA ILE A 5 -16.27 0.61 13.93
C ILE A 5 -15.98 -0.49 14.98
N GLU A 6 -17.01 -0.87 15.75
CA GLU A 6 -16.94 -1.95 16.73
C GLU A 6 -17.25 -3.28 16.05
N ASN A 7 -16.22 -4.12 15.93
CA ASN A 7 -16.20 -5.50 15.42
C ASN A 7 -16.11 -5.65 13.88
N GLY A 8 -14.96 -5.27 13.31
CA GLY A 8 -14.63 -5.63 11.94
C GLY A 8 -14.56 -7.15 11.74
N THR A 9 -15.11 -7.63 10.62
CA THR A 9 -15.15 -9.05 10.25
C THR A 9 -13.75 -9.64 10.21
N LYS A 10 -13.53 -10.72 10.97
CA LYS A 10 -12.29 -11.49 10.96
C LYS A 10 -12.30 -12.46 9.78
N ILE A 11 -11.24 -12.43 8.97
CA ILE A 11 -11.12 -13.25 7.75
C ILE A 11 -9.83 -14.08 7.75
N GLY A 12 -9.89 -15.24 7.09
CA GLY A 12 -8.72 -16.04 6.73
C GLY A 12 -8.19 -15.68 5.34
N VAL A 13 -7.08 -16.31 4.97
CA VAL A 13 -6.43 -16.15 3.65
C VAL A 13 -7.34 -16.63 2.51
N ASP A 14 -8.23 -17.58 2.79
CA ASP A 14 -9.22 -18.14 1.88
C ASP A 14 -10.28 -17.13 1.42
N ALA A 15 -10.49 -16.05 2.17
CA ALA A 15 -11.38 -14.96 1.78
C ALA A 15 -10.75 -13.97 0.78
N LEU A 16 -9.42 -14.02 0.60
CA LEU A 16 -8.68 -13.11 -0.26
C LEU A 16 -8.75 -13.52 -1.73
N LYS A 17 -8.80 -12.52 -2.60
CA LYS A 17 -8.76 -12.66 -4.06
C LYS A 17 -7.58 -11.92 -4.64
N LEU A 18 -7.16 -12.33 -5.85
CA LEU A 18 -6.12 -11.64 -6.61
C LEU A 18 -6.38 -10.14 -6.64
N ALA A 19 -5.30 -9.37 -6.46
CA ALA A 19 -5.31 -7.91 -6.39
C ALA A 19 -6.06 -7.29 -5.19
N ASP A 20 -6.49 -8.08 -4.20
CA ASP A 20 -6.87 -7.51 -2.90
C ASP A 20 -5.67 -6.75 -2.30
N ILE A 21 -5.95 -5.60 -1.71
CA ILE A 21 -4.97 -4.70 -1.10
C ILE A 21 -5.00 -4.93 0.41
N ILE A 22 -3.86 -5.20 1.01
CA ILE A 22 -3.75 -5.38 2.45
C ILE A 22 -2.94 -4.21 3.02
N CYS A 23 -3.53 -3.45 3.93
CA CYS A 23 -2.87 -2.39 4.67
C CYS A 23 -2.56 -2.86 6.09
N SER A 24 -1.32 -2.69 6.55
CA SER A 24 -0.88 -3.17 7.85
C SER A 24 -0.06 -2.15 8.64
N THR A 25 0.09 -2.42 9.93
CA THR A 25 1.01 -1.68 10.81
C THR A 25 2.48 -2.01 10.57
N GLY A 26 2.87 -2.81 9.57
CA GLY A 26 4.28 -3.15 9.29
C GLY A 26 5.08 -3.71 10.48
N ASN A 27 6.41 -3.79 10.33
CA ASN A 27 7.32 -4.28 11.37
C ASN A 27 7.66 -3.18 12.41
N ALA A 28 7.80 -3.58 13.69
CA ALA A 28 7.53 -2.77 14.88
C ALA A 28 8.41 -1.52 15.11
N LYS A 29 9.59 -1.41 14.50
CA LYS A 29 10.52 -0.28 14.73
C LYS A 29 10.34 0.88 13.75
N ILE A 30 10.23 0.58 12.45
CA ILE A 30 10.03 1.60 11.40
C ILE A 30 8.59 2.13 11.45
N SER A 31 7.64 1.25 11.73
CA SER A 31 6.23 1.61 11.68
C SER A 31 5.77 2.56 12.79
N LYS A 32 6.29 2.41 14.03
CA LYS A 32 5.89 3.32 15.12
C LYS A 32 6.26 4.77 14.83
N ALA A 33 7.44 5.00 14.25
CA ALA A 33 7.89 6.33 13.87
C ALA A 33 7.04 6.92 12.73
N ILE A 34 6.77 6.13 11.67
CA ILE A 34 5.94 6.57 10.55
C ILE A 34 4.52 6.90 11.01
N ARG A 35 3.89 6.02 11.81
CA ARG A 35 2.54 6.24 12.33
C ARG A 35 2.47 7.45 13.27
N ALA A 36 3.47 7.63 14.13
CA ALA A 36 3.56 8.79 15.02
C ALA A 36 3.75 10.11 14.25
N ALA A 37 4.58 10.10 13.20
CA ALA A 37 4.85 11.28 12.37
C ALA A 37 3.69 11.65 11.43
N THR A 38 2.89 10.66 10.99
CA THR A 38 1.82 10.87 9.99
C THR A 38 0.42 10.84 10.58
N GLY A 39 0.25 10.50 11.87
CA GLY A 39 -1.06 10.23 12.47
C GLY A 39 -1.78 9.00 11.89
N SER A 40 -1.11 8.23 11.02
CA SER A 40 -1.69 7.10 10.31
C SER A 40 -1.81 5.86 11.19
N ILE A 41 -2.89 5.09 11.02
CA ILE A 41 -3.10 3.83 11.74
C ILE A 41 -2.36 2.64 11.09
N VAL A 42 -1.97 2.79 9.82
CA VAL A 42 -1.18 1.81 9.05
C VAL A 42 0.12 2.45 8.56
N SER A 43 1.13 1.65 8.22
CA SER A 43 2.38 2.17 7.66
C SER A 43 2.87 1.39 6.44
N HIS A 44 2.18 0.32 6.10
CA HIS A 44 2.61 -0.59 5.05
C HIS A 44 1.41 -1.09 4.27
N SER A 45 1.65 -1.44 3.01
CA SER A 45 0.65 -2.01 2.15
C SER A 45 1.26 -3.07 1.24
N MET A 46 0.47 -4.07 0.90
CA MET A 46 0.90 -5.18 0.07
C MET A 46 -0.27 -5.64 -0.83
N LEU A 47 0.07 -6.22 -1.97
CA LEU A 47 -0.88 -6.70 -2.97
C LEU A 47 -0.99 -8.23 -2.87
N PHE A 48 -2.18 -8.77 -2.68
CA PHE A 48 -2.38 -10.22 -2.67
C PHE A 48 -2.22 -10.80 -4.08
N SER A 49 -1.28 -11.74 -4.22
CA SER A 49 -0.90 -12.34 -5.49
C SER A 49 -1.40 -13.77 -5.68
N GLY A 50 -2.19 -14.27 -4.71
CA GLY A 50 -2.76 -15.62 -4.73
C GLY A 50 -1.92 -16.65 -3.95
N GLY A 51 -2.53 -17.79 -3.63
CA GLY A 51 -1.82 -18.91 -2.97
C GLY A 51 -1.20 -18.57 -1.61
N GLY A 52 -1.78 -17.60 -0.88
CA GLY A 52 -1.24 -17.14 0.40
C GLY A 52 0.02 -16.28 0.29
N LYS A 53 0.28 -15.70 -0.89
CA LYS A 53 1.41 -14.80 -1.12
C LYS A 53 0.97 -13.36 -1.35
N VAL A 54 1.90 -12.46 -1.09
CA VAL A 54 1.75 -11.03 -1.34
C VAL A 54 2.99 -10.49 -2.03
N ILE A 55 2.79 -9.40 -2.77
CA ILE A 55 3.86 -8.59 -3.34
C ILE A 55 3.91 -7.29 -2.56
N GLU A 56 5.10 -6.93 -2.11
CA GLU A 56 5.35 -5.73 -1.34
C GLU A 56 6.66 -5.08 -1.75
N SER A 57 6.77 -3.76 -1.56
CA SER A 57 8.05 -3.06 -1.62
C SER A 57 8.52 -2.74 -0.21
N VAL A 58 9.66 -3.32 0.19
CA VAL A 58 10.29 -3.17 1.53
C VAL A 58 11.79 -2.97 1.40
N GLY A 59 12.48 -2.62 2.49
CA GLY A 59 13.94 -2.43 2.66
C GLY A 59 14.91 -2.90 1.56
N GLY A 60 14.71 -4.14 1.09
CA GLY A 60 15.54 -4.81 0.08
C GLY A 60 15.06 -4.74 -1.37
N GLY A 61 13.80 -4.43 -1.63
CA GLY A 61 13.23 -4.22 -2.96
C GLY A 61 11.77 -4.60 -3.04
N VAL A 62 11.27 -4.71 -4.26
CA VAL A 62 9.99 -5.39 -4.50
C VAL A 62 10.23 -6.89 -4.38
N ARG A 63 9.38 -7.58 -3.61
CA ARG A 63 9.47 -9.03 -3.40
C ARG A 63 8.07 -9.66 -3.35
N GLU A 64 7.99 -10.92 -3.76
CA GLU A 64 6.81 -11.76 -3.54
C GLU A 64 7.14 -12.77 -2.43
N VAL A 65 6.41 -12.72 -1.32
CA VAL A 65 6.66 -13.51 -0.10
C VAL A 65 5.37 -14.11 0.45
N PRO A 66 5.44 -15.14 1.30
CA PRO A 66 4.27 -15.61 2.04
C PRO A 66 3.62 -14.47 2.83
N LEU A 67 2.28 -14.42 2.85
CA LEU A 67 1.52 -13.42 3.59
C LEU A 67 1.87 -13.44 5.09
N SER A 68 2.11 -14.63 5.65
CA SER A 68 2.54 -14.79 7.04
C SER A 68 3.90 -14.15 7.32
N GLU A 69 4.84 -14.20 6.37
CA GLU A 69 6.14 -13.53 6.51
C GLU A 69 5.98 -12.00 6.43
N ALA A 70 5.16 -11.50 5.49
CA ALA A 70 4.93 -10.07 5.33
C ALA A 70 4.19 -9.43 6.52
N LEU A 71 3.41 -10.23 7.24
CA LEU A 71 2.64 -9.81 8.40
C LEU A 71 3.32 -10.10 9.75
N ASP A 72 4.50 -10.71 9.76
CA ASP A 72 5.22 -11.02 10.99
C ASP A 72 5.45 -9.76 11.85
N GLY A 73 4.94 -9.79 13.08
CA GLY A 73 5.00 -8.69 14.04
C GLY A 73 4.06 -7.52 13.77
N ALA A 74 3.17 -7.61 12.77
CA ALA A 74 2.10 -6.64 12.58
C ALA A 74 1.03 -6.79 13.68
N GLN A 75 0.48 -5.68 14.15
CA GLN A 75 -0.61 -5.66 15.14
C GLN A 75 -1.99 -5.51 14.48
N LEU A 76 -2.02 -5.05 13.23
CA LEU A 76 -3.21 -4.81 12.44
C LEU A 76 -2.90 -5.10 10.98
N ALA A 77 -3.82 -5.82 10.33
CA ALA A 77 -3.88 -5.99 8.88
C ALA A 77 -5.34 -5.91 8.43
N ILE A 78 -5.62 -5.04 7.46
CA ILE A 78 -6.95 -4.80 6.89
C ILE A 78 -6.88 -5.11 5.41
N ALA A 79 -7.79 -5.95 4.93
CA ALA A 79 -7.92 -6.28 3.52
C ALA A 79 -9.04 -5.47 2.86
N PHE A 80 -8.75 -4.98 1.67
CA PHE A 80 -9.63 -4.23 0.80
C PHE A 80 -9.66 -4.86 -0.59
N ARG A 81 -10.82 -4.80 -1.25
CA ARG A 81 -11.04 -5.32 -2.59
C ARG A 81 -11.40 -4.19 -3.54
N PRO A 82 -10.72 -4.05 -4.69
CA PRO A 82 -11.13 -3.11 -5.72
C PRO A 82 -12.55 -3.42 -6.22
N ALA A 83 -13.49 -2.49 -6.03
CA ALA A 83 -14.92 -2.77 -6.24
C ALA A 83 -15.27 -3.01 -7.73
N SER A 84 -14.56 -2.35 -8.63
CA SER A 84 -14.87 -2.33 -10.07
C SER A 84 -13.79 -3.00 -10.94
N LEU A 85 -12.93 -3.84 -10.36
CA LEU A 85 -11.84 -4.51 -11.09
C LEU A 85 -12.31 -5.86 -11.65
N PRO A 86 -12.31 -6.06 -12.99
CA PRO A 86 -12.56 -7.37 -13.59
C PRO A 86 -11.47 -8.39 -13.20
N GLU A 87 -11.83 -9.67 -13.11
CA GLU A 87 -10.89 -10.73 -12.75
C GLU A 87 -9.69 -10.81 -13.72
N SER A 88 -9.91 -10.63 -15.02
CA SER A 88 -8.84 -10.57 -16.01
C SER A 88 -7.86 -9.42 -15.75
N SER A 89 -8.35 -8.27 -15.28
CA SER A 89 -7.51 -7.12 -14.93
C SER A 89 -6.78 -7.32 -13.61
N ALA A 90 -7.31 -8.10 -12.68
CA ALA A 90 -6.61 -8.48 -11.44
C ALA A 90 -5.30 -9.22 -11.74
N HIS A 91 -5.30 -10.10 -12.76
CA HIS A 91 -4.07 -10.73 -13.24
C HIS A 91 -3.07 -9.70 -13.78
N VAL A 92 -3.51 -8.73 -14.59
CA VAL A 92 -2.64 -7.67 -15.12
C VAL A 92 -1.99 -6.84 -14.01
N VAL A 93 -2.76 -6.47 -12.98
CA VAL A 93 -2.24 -5.75 -11.79
C VAL A 93 -1.16 -6.58 -11.09
N VAL A 94 -1.43 -7.86 -10.82
CA VAL A 94 -0.50 -8.73 -10.12
C VAL A 94 0.74 -9.02 -10.96
N ASP A 95 0.60 -9.26 -12.25
CA ASP A 95 1.72 -9.57 -13.16
C ASP A 95 2.65 -8.37 -13.31
N PHE A 96 2.11 -7.15 -13.42
CA PHE A 96 2.92 -5.93 -13.38
C PHE A 96 3.75 -5.85 -12.09
N ALA A 97 3.13 -6.10 -10.93
CA ALA A 97 3.81 -6.06 -9.64
C ALA A 97 4.88 -7.16 -9.50
N ARG A 98 4.60 -8.37 -10.00
CA ARG A 98 5.57 -9.49 -10.04
C ARG A 98 6.76 -9.19 -10.93
N GLN A 99 6.52 -8.54 -12.06
CA GLN A 99 7.60 -8.12 -12.95
C GLN A 99 8.55 -7.17 -12.22
N GLN A 100 8.04 -6.23 -11.41
CA GLN A 100 8.90 -5.34 -10.62
C GLN A 100 9.78 -6.11 -9.61
N ALA A 101 9.30 -7.23 -9.07
CA ALA A 101 10.10 -8.10 -8.20
C ALA A 101 11.19 -8.87 -8.99
N THR A 102 10.86 -9.33 -10.20
CA THR A 102 11.74 -10.16 -11.04
C THR A 102 12.85 -9.34 -11.69
N ASP A 103 12.54 -8.11 -12.08
CA ASP A 103 13.50 -7.17 -12.68
C ASP A 103 14.58 -6.69 -11.68
N GLY A 104 14.52 -7.14 -10.42
CA GLY A 104 15.53 -6.85 -9.39
C GLY A 104 15.56 -5.38 -8.97
N LYS A 105 14.42 -4.67 -9.08
CA LYS A 105 14.31 -3.27 -8.65
C LYS A 105 14.61 -3.15 -7.15
N LYS A 106 15.69 -2.42 -6.83
CA LYS A 106 16.17 -2.20 -5.46
C LYS A 106 15.22 -1.26 -4.70
N TYR A 107 15.13 -1.43 -3.39
CA TYR A 107 14.26 -0.60 -2.54
C TYR A 107 14.66 0.86 -2.52
N ASP A 108 13.66 1.75 -2.40
CA ASP A 108 13.93 3.16 -2.24
C ASP A 108 14.12 3.66 -0.81
N ILE A 109 15.33 3.45 -0.27
CA ILE A 109 15.71 4.09 0.99
C ILE A 109 15.73 5.63 0.86
N ARG A 110 15.96 6.18 -0.34
CA ARG A 110 15.90 7.63 -0.60
C ARG A 110 14.48 8.13 -0.76
N GLY A 111 13.61 7.32 -1.37
CA GLY A 111 12.17 7.52 -1.50
C GLY A 111 11.45 7.51 -0.16
N ILE A 112 11.90 6.73 0.83
CA ILE A 112 11.40 6.85 2.22
C ILE A 112 11.82 8.18 2.86
N ILE A 113 13.06 8.62 2.66
CA ILE A 113 13.52 9.93 3.17
C ILE A 113 12.75 11.05 2.47
N ALA A 114 12.53 10.93 1.16
CA ALA A 114 11.72 11.84 0.37
C ALA A 114 10.23 11.74 0.72
N GLN A 115 9.72 10.60 1.17
CA GLN A 115 8.33 10.41 1.61
C GLN A 115 8.10 10.93 3.03
N ALA A 116 9.07 10.75 3.93
CA ALA A 116 9.08 11.40 5.24
C ALA A 116 9.19 12.92 5.08
N GLY A 117 10.04 13.38 4.15
CA GLY A 117 10.10 14.77 3.68
C GLY A 117 8.76 15.22 3.09
N TYR A 118 8.16 14.46 2.18
CA TYR A 118 6.89 14.75 1.50
C TYR A 118 5.69 14.82 2.45
N GLN A 119 5.61 13.93 3.44
CA GLN A 119 4.55 13.96 4.45
C GLN A 119 4.73 15.16 5.39
N LEU A 120 5.97 15.53 5.73
CA LEU A 120 6.26 16.81 6.41
C LEU A 120 5.94 18.00 5.50
N ASP A 121 6.28 17.93 4.22
CA ASP A 121 6.07 18.99 3.26
C ASP A 121 4.58 19.19 2.99
N ARG A 122 3.73 18.16 3.03
CA ARG A 122 2.27 18.32 2.98
C ARG A 122 1.65 18.89 4.26
N ILE A 123 2.32 18.75 5.40
CA ILE A 123 1.92 19.38 6.66
C ILE A 123 2.24 20.89 6.61
N PHE A 124 3.33 21.28 5.95
CA PHE A 124 3.83 22.67 5.95
C PHE A 124 3.61 23.44 4.62
N PHE A 125 3.33 22.75 3.52
CA PHE A 125 3.28 23.30 2.16
C PHE A 125 2.16 22.65 1.32
N SER A 126 1.60 23.40 0.38
CA SER A 126 0.65 22.87 -0.62
C SER A 126 1.36 21.99 -1.67
N GLU A 127 0.61 21.14 -2.38
CA GLU A 127 1.18 20.30 -3.47
C GLU A 127 1.99 21.11 -4.49
N GLU A 128 1.52 22.30 -4.84
CA GLU A 128 2.18 23.22 -5.76
C GLU A 128 3.49 23.78 -5.17
N GLN A 129 3.50 24.08 -3.87
CA GLN A 129 4.67 24.62 -3.17
C GLN A 129 5.77 23.57 -3.03
N ALA A 130 5.40 22.35 -2.66
CA ALA A 130 6.34 21.24 -2.64
C ALA A 130 6.88 20.97 -4.05
N ALA A 131 6.04 20.96 -5.11
CA ALA A 131 6.45 20.74 -6.51
C ALA A 131 7.53 21.71 -6.99
N ARG A 132 7.41 22.99 -6.62
CA ARG A 132 8.35 24.06 -7.00
C ARG A 132 9.70 23.99 -6.28
N ALA A 133 9.78 23.30 -5.14
CA ALA A 133 11.00 23.19 -4.34
C ALA A 133 11.92 22.00 -4.73
N ASN A 134 11.55 21.23 -5.76
CA ASN A 134 12.29 20.05 -6.22
C ASN A 134 12.54 18.98 -5.13
N LEU A 135 11.66 18.94 -4.12
CA LEU A 135 11.68 17.99 -3.00
C LEU A 135 11.23 16.57 -3.40
N TRP A 136 10.84 16.40 -4.67
CA TRP A 136 10.38 15.15 -5.28
C TRP A 136 11.52 14.53 -6.05
N ILE A 137 12.42 13.87 -5.33
CA ILE A 137 13.44 13.05 -5.99
C ILE A 137 12.72 11.82 -6.56
N GLN A 138 12.48 11.85 -7.87
CA GLN A 138 12.08 10.68 -8.62
C GLN A 138 13.30 9.81 -8.88
N ASP A 139 13.20 8.53 -8.53
CA ASP A 139 14.02 7.48 -9.12
C ASP A 139 13.05 6.48 -9.78
N GLU A 140 12.96 6.51 -11.11
CA GLU A 140 12.09 5.64 -11.91
C GLU A 140 12.38 4.13 -11.71
N ASN A 141 13.46 3.79 -11.01
CA ASN A 141 13.87 2.43 -10.70
C ASN A 141 13.41 1.91 -9.32
N ARG A 142 12.63 2.68 -8.55
CA ARG A 142 12.29 2.31 -7.17
C ARG A 142 10.86 2.68 -6.80
N TYR A 143 10.19 1.82 -6.04
CA TYR A 143 8.83 2.01 -5.54
C TYR A 143 8.80 1.93 -4.01
N PHE A 144 7.96 2.71 -3.34
CA PHE A 144 7.52 2.38 -1.97
C PHE A 144 6.21 1.57 -1.99
N CYS A 145 5.78 1.05 -0.84
CA CYS A 145 4.78 -0.02 -0.78
C CYS A 145 3.41 0.33 -1.38
N SER A 146 2.88 1.53 -1.12
CA SER A 146 1.60 1.98 -1.67
C SER A 146 1.71 2.55 -3.09
N GLU A 147 2.89 3.06 -3.46
CA GLU A 147 3.18 3.51 -4.82
C GLU A 147 3.18 2.33 -5.80
N LEU A 148 3.83 1.21 -5.43
CA LEU A 148 3.83 -0.02 -6.24
C LEU A 148 2.40 -0.46 -6.57
N ILE A 149 1.52 -0.43 -5.57
CA ILE A 149 0.11 -0.78 -5.72
C ILE A 149 -0.56 0.21 -6.67
N ALA A 150 -0.47 1.51 -6.40
CA ALA A 150 -1.08 2.53 -7.25
C ALA A 150 -0.60 2.46 -8.71
N ALA A 151 0.70 2.21 -8.94
CA ALA A 151 1.29 2.03 -10.26
C ALA A 151 0.76 0.77 -10.97
N ALA A 152 0.61 -0.35 -10.26
CA ALA A 152 0.06 -1.58 -10.82
C ALA A 152 -1.39 -1.42 -11.27
N PHE A 153 -2.22 -0.76 -10.46
CA PHE A 153 -3.61 -0.45 -10.78
C PHE A 153 -3.72 0.55 -11.94
N GLN A 154 -2.88 1.58 -11.97
CA GLN A 154 -2.81 2.51 -13.10
C GLN A 154 -2.39 1.79 -14.40
N HIS A 155 -1.40 0.89 -14.33
CA HIS A 155 -0.95 0.11 -15.49
C HIS A 155 -2.06 -0.76 -16.07
N ALA A 156 -2.89 -1.36 -15.21
CA ALA A 156 -4.03 -2.16 -15.64
C ALA A 156 -5.22 -1.33 -16.20
N GLY A 157 -5.14 0.00 -16.16
CA GLY A 157 -6.22 0.91 -16.61
C GLY A 157 -7.31 1.16 -15.55
N PHE A 158 -7.08 0.78 -14.29
CA PHE A 158 -8.02 0.94 -13.18
C PHE A 158 -7.38 1.73 -12.02
N PRO A 159 -7.03 3.02 -12.23
CA PRO A 159 -6.34 3.80 -11.21
C PRO A 159 -7.18 3.93 -9.94
N LEU A 160 -6.54 3.76 -8.78
CA LEU A 160 -7.21 3.88 -7.47
C LEU A 160 -7.51 5.34 -7.09
N THR A 161 -6.78 6.29 -7.66
CA THR A 161 -6.98 7.73 -7.44
C THR A 161 -6.68 8.52 -8.73
N ASN A 162 -7.07 9.79 -8.77
CA ASN A 162 -6.67 10.71 -9.83
C ASN A 162 -5.29 11.35 -9.61
N THR A 163 -4.61 11.01 -8.51
CA THR A 163 -3.27 11.52 -8.18
C THR A 163 -2.19 10.58 -8.74
N ARG A 164 -0.96 11.07 -8.84
CA ARG A 164 0.18 10.24 -9.27
C ARG A 164 0.42 9.11 -8.25
N PRO A 165 0.87 7.92 -8.67
CA PRO A 165 1.17 6.80 -7.76
C PRO A 165 2.07 7.19 -6.59
N ALA A 166 3.09 8.01 -6.84
CA ALA A 166 4.03 8.49 -5.83
C ALA A 166 3.40 9.39 -4.74
N ALA A 167 2.16 9.85 -4.93
CA ALA A 167 1.41 10.62 -3.94
C ALA A 167 0.51 9.75 -3.05
N VAL A 168 0.35 8.45 -3.37
CA VAL A 168 -0.56 7.55 -2.66
C VAL A 168 0.14 6.96 -1.44
N SER A 169 -0.35 7.25 -0.24
CA SER A 169 0.15 6.66 1.01
C SER A 169 -0.65 5.40 1.41
N PRO A 170 -0.15 4.56 2.34
CA PRO A 170 -0.95 3.47 2.89
C PRO A 170 -2.24 3.95 3.59
N GLN A 171 -2.21 5.13 4.19
CA GLN A 171 -3.39 5.75 4.81
C GLN A 171 -4.43 6.13 3.74
N THR A 172 -3.99 6.65 2.58
CA THR A 172 -4.88 6.92 1.44
C THR A 172 -5.64 5.68 1.00
N LEU A 173 -4.99 4.50 1.00
CA LEU A 173 -5.65 3.24 0.66
C LEU A 173 -6.72 2.86 1.70
N VAL A 174 -6.49 3.12 2.98
CA VAL A 174 -7.49 2.92 4.03
C VAL A 174 -8.66 3.89 3.87
N GLU A 175 -8.39 5.16 3.54
CA GLU A 175 -9.42 6.18 3.30
C GLU A 175 -10.30 5.85 2.09
N LEU A 176 -9.71 5.30 1.03
CA LEU A 176 -10.46 4.75 -0.12
C LEU A 176 -11.38 3.59 0.27
N GLY A 177 -11.11 2.91 1.39
CA GLY A 177 -12.02 1.90 1.95
C GLY A 177 -13.36 2.47 2.46
N SER A 178 -13.46 3.80 2.60
CA SER A 178 -14.70 4.50 2.93
C SER A 178 -15.41 5.06 1.69
N THR A 179 -14.92 4.75 0.48
CA THR A 179 -15.51 5.15 -0.79
C THR A 179 -15.94 3.91 -1.59
N ASP A 180 -16.56 4.12 -2.76
CA ASP A 180 -16.92 3.03 -3.68
C ASP A 180 -15.72 2.48 -4.47
N THR A 181 -14.49 2.97 -4.23
CA THR A 181 -13.29 2.51 -4.91
C THR A 181 -12.80 1.18 -4.36
N LEU A 182 -12.74 1.07 -3.02
CA LEU A 182 -12.26 -0.11 -2.32
C LEU A 182 -13.33 -0.61 -1.35
N ALA A 183 -13.79 -1.84 -1.55
CA ALA A 183 -14.68 -2.51 -0.62
C ALA A 183 -13.89 -3.11 0.54
N TYR A 184 -14.30 -2.85 1.78
CA TYR A 184 -13.77 -3.52 2.96
C TYR A 184 -14.04 -5.03 2.90
N VAL A 185 -13.00 -5.85 3.05
CA VAL A 185 -13.12 -7.32 3.08
C VAL A 185 -13.10 -7.82 4.52
N GLY A 186 -12.18 -7.33 5.35
CA GLY A 186 -12.04 -7.79 6.74
C GLY A 186 -10.68 -7.50 7.37
N HIS A 187 -10.53 -7.87 8.65
CA HIS A 187 -9.25 -7.96 9.35
C HIS A 187 -8.69 -9.38 9.25
N LEU A 188 -7.43 -9.53 8.86
CA LEU A 188 -6.79 -10.84 8.76
C LEU A 188 -6.49 -11.43 10.16
N LEU A 189 -6.83 -12.71 10.33
CA LEU A 189 -6.60 -13.48 11.55
C LEU A 189 -5.17 -14.01 11.65
N GLY A 190 -4.66 -14.15 12.88
CA GLY A 190 -3.47 -14.95 13.18
C GLY A 190 -2.14 -14.29 12.76
N LEU A 191 -2.03 -12.98 12.96
CA LEU A 191 -0.77 -12.23 12.89
C LEU A 191 0.28 -12.81 13.85
#